data_AF-A0A356NQK9-F1
#
_entry.id   AF-A0A356NQK9-F1
#
_cell.length_a   1.000
_cell.length_b   1.000
_cell.length_c   1.000
_cell.angle_alpha   90.00
_cell.angle_beta   90.00
_cell.angle_gamma   90.00
#
_symmetry.space_group_name_H-M   'P 1'
#
loop_
_entity.id
_entity.type
_entity.pdbx_description
1 polymer ?
#
loop_
_entity_poly.entity_id
_entity_poly.type
_entity_poly.pdbx_seq_one_letter_code
_entity_poly.pdbx_strand_id
1 'polypeptide(L)'
;DNVQEAFNANQNISYFVGFDADETLPQSLLSGDRNITNSDRAQIDDGVVFQFRMRARRTDARPLPTPTPGYDKNIHDLAGNVAMGDGSVQGFSNSKLGVAIRDVGIETIQLAVPGDEDFRGR
;
A
#
# COMPACT_ATOMS: atom_id res chain seq x y z
N ASP A 1 25.32 -4.37 18.62
CA ASP A 1 24.36 -5.19 17.87
C ASP A 1 23.36 -4.31 17.14
N ASN A 2 23.73 -3.85 15.95
CA ASN A 2 22.98 -2.84 15.18
C ASN A 2 21.85 -3.45 14.34
N VAL A 3 21.74 -4.79 14.31
CA VAL A 3 20.71 -5.53 13.58
C VAL A 3 19.34 -5.45 14.25
N GLN A 4 19.31 -5.40 15.59
CA GLN A 4 18.05 -5.27 16.33
C GLN A 4 17.48 -3.85 16.17
N GLU A 5 18.32 -2.81 16.21
CA GLU A 5 17.91 -1.43 15.92
C GLU A 5 17.44 -1.26 14.47
N ALA A 6 18.15 -1.81 13.48
CA ALA A 6 17.77 -1.64 12.08
C ALA A 6 16.45 -2.36 11.71
N PHE A 7 16.13 -3.47 12.40
CA PHE A 7 14.82 -4.13 12.28
C PHE A 7 13.72 -3.35 13.03
N ASN A 8 14.01 -2.86 14.24
CA ASN A 8 13.04 -2.13 15.07
C ASN A 8 12.79 -0.68 14.59
N ALA A 9 13.74 -0.07 13.88
CA ALA A 9 13.64 1.25 13.28
C ALA A 9 13.06 1.19 11.85
N ASN A 10 12.74 0.00 11.33
CA ASN A 10 12.21 -0.19 9.99
C ASN A 10 13.07 0.45 8.86
N GLN A 11 14.37 0.65 9.11
CA GLN A 11 15.32 1.17 8.13
C GLN A 11 15.56 0.19 6.96
N ASN A 12 15.42 -1.10 7.23
CA ASN A 12 15.74 -2.17 6.27
C ASN A 12 14.50 -2.81 5.64
N ILE A 13 13.29 -2.48 6.11
CA ILE A 13 12.04 -3.03 5.57
C ILE A 13 11.41 -1.93 4.72
N SER A 14 11.44 -2.13 3.40
CA SER A 14 11.04 -1.10 2.43
C SER A 14 9.82 -1.49 1.60
N TYR A 15 8.99 -2.39 2.12
CA TYR A 15 7.79 -2.86 1.42
C TYR A 15 6.58 -2.98 2.34
N PHE A 16 5.39 -2.77 1.78
CA PHE A 16 4.14 -3.14 2.44
C PHE A 16 3.82 -4.61 2.22
N VAL A 17 2.95 -5.17 3.06
CA VAL A 17 2.35 -6.51 2.87
C VAL A 17 0.83 -6.36 2.78
N GLY A 18 0.22 -6.95 1.75
CA GLY A 18 -1.23 -7.00 1.58
C GLY A 18 -1.84 -8.24 2.25
N PHE A 19 -2.83 -8.03 3.11
CA PHE A 19 -3.47 -9.12 3.85
C PHE A 19 -4.57 -9.84 3.06
N ASP A 20 -5.14 -9.15 2.07
CA ASP A 20 -6.21 -9.68 1.22
C ASP A 20 -5.68 -10.28 -0.09
N ALA A 21 -4.38 -10.56 -0.16
CA ALA A 21 -3.79 -11.26 -1.29
C ALA A 21 -4.30 -12.71 -1.33
N ASP A 22 -4.79 -13.13 -2.49
CA ASP A 22 -5.40 -14.45 -2.69
C ASP A 22 -4.92 -15.00 -4.04
N GLU A 23 -4.48 -16.27 -4.06
CA GLU A 23 -3.99 -16.96 -5.26
C GLU A 23 -5.10 -17.11 -6.32
N THR A 24 -6.37 -17.12 -5.91
CA THR A 24 -7.54 -17.12 -6.83
C THR A 24 -7.84 -15.74 -7.42
N LEU A 25 -7.19 -14.69 -6.92
CA LEU A 25 -7.26 -13.32 -7.41
C LEU A 25 -5.87 -12.87 -7.87
N PRO A 26 -5.45 -13.21 -9.10
CA PRO A 26 -4.10 -12.93 -9.62
C PRO A 26 -3.64 -11.48 -9.46
N GLN A 27 -4.59 -10.54 -9.54
CA GLN A 27 -4.35 -9.10 -9.45
C GLN A 27 -4.52 -8.53 -8.03
N SER A 28 -4.66 -9.38 -7.00
CA SER A 28 -4.61 -8.94 -5.62
C SER A 28 -3.22 -8.45 -5.26
N LEU A 29 -3.12 -7.49 -4.34
CA LEU A 29 -1.85 -6.85 -3.99
C LEU A 29 -1.17 -7.65 -2.88
N LEU A 30 0.00 -8.22 -3.14
CA LEU A 30 0.75 -9.03 -2.18
C LEU A 30 1.78 -8.20 -1.41
N SER A 31 2.59 -7.41 -2.12
CA SER A 31 3.58 -6.53 -1.51
C SER A 31 4.00 -5.43 -2.49
N GLY A 32 4.55 -4.33 -2.02
CA GLY A 32 5.05 -3.28 -2.90
C GLY A 32 5.79 -2.19 -2.14
N ASP A 33 6.19 -1.14 -2.85
CA ASP A 33 7.07 -0.10 -2.30
C ASP A 33 6.48 0.59 -1.04
N ARG A 34 7.32 0.82 -0.01
CA ARG A 34 6.91 1.42 1.29
C ARG A 34 6.31 2.82 1.17
N ASN A 35 6.59 3.56 0.10
CA ASN A 35 6.14 4.94 -0.07
C ASN A 35 4.66 5.04 -0.45
N ILE A 36 3.86 3.98 -0.28
CA ILE A 36 2.41 4.03 -0.40
C ILE A 36 1.81 4.89 0.72
N THR A 37 0.77 5.63 0.38
CA THR A 37 0.13 6.67 1.21
C THR A 37 -1.37 6.65 1.00
N ASN A 38 -2.08 7.35 1.89
CA ASN A 38 -3.53 7.51 1.88
C ASN A 38 -3.94 9.00 1.83
N SER A 39 -3.54 9.71 0.78
CA SER A 39 -3.96 11.10 0.44
C SER A 39 -3.67 12.25 1.44
N ASP A 40 -3.41 12.01 2.73
CA ASP A 40 -3.40 13.08 3.77
C ASP A 40 -2.11 13.22 4.61
N ARG A 41 -1.00 12.63 4.15
CA ARG A 41 0.27 12.41 4.87
C ARG A 41 0.29 11.10 5.66
N ALA A 42 1.33 10.36 5.33
CA ALA A 42 1.88 9.23 6.03
C ALA A 42 2.43 9.69 7.40
N GLN A 43 1.57 9.81 8.43
CA GLN A 43 2.04 9.56 9.80
C GLN A 43 2.12 8.05 9.95
N ILE A 44 3.28 7.49 9.61
CA ILE A 44 3.59 6.07 9.79
C ILE A 44 4.67 5.98 10.86
N ASP A 45 4.50 6.69 11.98
CA ASP A 45 5.52 6.79 13.03
C ASP A 45 5.72 5.42 13.71
N ASP A 46 4.61 4.72 13.89
CA ASP A 46 4.52 3.31 14.19
C ASP A 46 3.86 2.63 12.99
N GLY A 47 4.37 1.49 12.54
CA GLY A 47 3.87 0.79 11.35
C GLY A 47 2.33 0.77 11.30
N VAL A 48 1.76 1.11 10.14
CA VAL A 48 0.33 1.35 9.97
C VAL A 48 -0.31 0.29 9.10
N VAL A 49 -1.59 0.01 9.32
CA VAL A 49 -2.41 -0.73 8.35
C VAL A 49 -3.30 0.26 7.61
N PHE A 50 -3.01 0.51 6.34
CA PHE A 50 -3.91 1.27 5.48
C PHE A 50 -5.10 0.40 5.10
N GLN A 51 -6.30 0.96 5.23
CA GLN A 51 -7.53 0.31 4.81
C GLN A 51 -8.17 1.09 3.67
N PHE A 52 -8.14 0.52 2.47
CA PHE A 52 -8.77 1.06 1.28
C PHE A 52 -10.12 0.40 1.07
N ARG A 53 -11.18 1.20 0.96
CA ARG A 53 -12.55 0.70 0.83
C ARG A 53 -13.14 1.09 -0.51
N MET A 54 -13.79 0.13 -1.17
CA MET A 54 -14.45 0.30 -2.47
C MET A 54 -15.96 0.04 -2.36
N ARG A 55 -16.59 0.61 -1.32
CA ARG A 55 -18.00 0.36 -1.00
C ARG A 55 -18.92 1.05 -2.02
N ALA A 56 -19.63 0.26 -2.81
CA ALA A 56 -20.71 0.70 -3.69
C ALA A 56 -22.06 0.28 -3.12
N ARG A 57 -23.16 0.96 -3.49
CA ARG A 57 -24.49 0.34 -3.38
C ARG A 57 -24.58 -0.78 -4.41
N ARG A 58 -25.43 -1.78 -4.16
CA ARG A 58 -25.54 -3.01 -5.00
C ARG A 58 -25.77 -2.76 -6.50
N THR A 59 -26.29 -1.59 -6.87
CA THR A 59 -26.63 -1.21 -8.25
C THR A 59 -25.60 -0.29 -8.91
N ASP A 60 -24.64 0.21 -8.14
CA ASP A 60 -23.72 1.24 -8.61
C ASP A 60 -22.42 0.63 -9.09
N ALA A 61 -21.76 1.30 -10.04
CA ALA A 61 -20.40 0.96 -10.40
C ALA A 61 -19.49 1.06 -9.16
N ARG A 62 -18.50 0.17 -9.07
CA ARG A 62 -17.56 0.18 -7.95
C ARG A 62 -16.76 1.49 -7.95
N PRO A 63 -16.73 2.23 -6.84
CA PRO A 63 -15.98 3.49 -6.77
C PRO A 63 -14.47 3.22 -6.70
N LEU A 64 -13.69 4.28 -6.93
CA LEU A 64 -12.28 4.27 -6.56
C LEU A 64 -12.12 4.14 -5.03
N PRO A 65 -10.98 3.63 -4.56
CA PRO A 65 -10.80 3.35 -3.14
C PRO A 65 -10.75 4.66 -2.34
N THR A 66 -11.28 4.60 -1.11
CA THR A 66 -11.19 5.69 -0.14
C THR A 66 -10.56 5.17 1.16
N PRO A 67 -9.58 5.87 1.76
CA PRO A 67 -8.87 7.06 1.24
C PRO A 67 -8.16 6.79 -0.09
N THR A 68 -7.76 7.83 -0.83
CA THR A 68 -7.16 7.63 -2.16
C THR A 68 -5.76 7.05 -2.01
N PRO A 69 -5.46 5.86 -2.56
CA PRO A 69 -4.13 5.29 -2.52
C PRO A 69 -3.20 6.06 -3.45
N GLY A 70 -1.93 6.19 -3.07
CA GLY A 70 -0.91 6.78 -3.93
C GLY A 70 0.47 6.63 -3.34
N TYR A 71 1.49 6.90 -4.13
CA TYR A 71 2.88 6.97 -3.72
C TYR A 71 3.27 8.40 -3.39
N ASP A 72 4.13 8.56 -2.38
CA ASP A 72 4.83 9.81 -2.12
C ASP A 72 6.01 10.00 -3.09
N LYS A 73 6.39 11.26 -3.32
CA LYS A 73 7.50 11.69 -4.18
C LYS A 73 8.87 11.35 -3.62
N ASN A 74 8.98 11.03 -2.33
CA ASN A 74 10.28 10.90 -1.65
C ASN A 74 11.15 9.75 -2.18
N ILE A 75 10.53 8.73 -2.79
CA ILE A 75 11.27 7.55 -3.27
C ILE A 75 11.20 7.44 -4.80
N HIS A 76 10.03 7.54 -5.46
CA HIS A 76 9.89 7.39 -6.93
C HIS A 76 8.76 8.24 -7.57
N ASP A 77 8.80 9.57 -7.50
CA ASP A 77 8.00 10.48 -8.37
C ASP A 77 6.50 10.12 -8.57
N LEU A 78 5.79 9.75 -7.49
CA LEU A 78 4.37 9.32 -7.51
C LEU A 78 4.10 8.01 -8.26
N ALA A 79 5.08 7.11 -8.28
CA ALA A 79 4.99 5.76 -8.82
C ALA A 79 5.67 4.74 -7.91
N GLY A 80 5.36 3.46 -8.11
CA GLY A 80 5.97 2.35 -7.40
C GLY A 80 5.62 1.00 -7.99
N ASN A 81 6.34 -0.02 -7.56
CA ASN A 81 6.14 -1.40 -8.00
C ASN A 81 5.35 -2.21 -6.96
N VAL A 82 4.52 -3.12 -7.46
CA VAL A 82 3.69 -4.01 -6.65
C VAL A 82 3.81 -5.42 -7.18
N ALA A 83 4.16 -6.35 -6.29
CA ALA A 83 4.01 -7.77 -6.50
C ALA A 83 2.54 -8.16 -6.31
N MET A 84 2.03 -8.92 -7.28
CA MET A 84 0.65 -9.35 -7.35
C MET A 84 0.49 -10.77 -6.78
N GLY A 85 -0.75 -11.19 -6.52
CA GLY A 85 -1.06 -12.53 -5.99
C GLY A 85 -0.58 -13.69 -6.88
N ASP A 86 -0.45 -13.47 -8.19
CA ASP A 86 0.12 -14.44 -9.14
C ASP A 86 1.66 -14.44 -9.23
N GLY A 87 2.34 -13.62 -8.41
CA GLY A 87 3.78 -13.48 -8.41
C GLY A 87 4.35 -12.57 -9.51
N SER A 88 3.51 -12.00 -10.38
CA SER A 88 3.95 -10.95 -11.31
C SER A 88 4.24 -9.63 -10.58
N VAL A 89 5.06 -8.76 -11.18
CA VAL A 89 5.34 -7.42 -10.67
C VAL A 89 4.83 -6.38 -11.66
N GLN A 90 4.05 -5.42 -11.18
CA GLN A 90 3.50 -4.33 -11.98
C GLN A 90 3.89 -2.96 -11.42
N GLY A 91 4.17 -2.03 -12.33
CA GLY A 91 4.41 -0.62 -11.98
C GLY A 91 3.12 0.19 -12.05
N PHE A 92 2.83 0.97 -11.01
CA PHE A 92 1.67 1.85 -10.95
C PHE A 92 2.07 3.30 -10.66
N SER A 93 1.44 4.23 -11.38
CA SER A 93 1.33 5.62 -10.93
C SER A 93 0.17 5.78 -9.95
N ASN A 94 0.09 6.90 -9.21
CA ASN A 94 -1.04 7.16 -8.30
C ASN A 94 -2.42 7.03 -8.98
N SER A 95 -2.55 7.54 -10.21
CA SER A 95 -3.81 7.45 -10.95
C SER A 95 -4.17 6.02 -11.38
N LYS A 96 -3.17 5.16 -11.56
CA LYS A 96 -3.38 3.75 -11.95
C LYS A 96 -3.54 2.83 -10.74
N LEU A 97 -2.90 3.13 -9.61
CA LEU A 97 -2.98 2.33 -8.39
C LEU A 97 -4.42 2.23 -7.87
N GLY A 98 -5.14 3.36 -7.80
CA GLY A 98 -6.53 3.36 -7.36
C GLY A 98 -7.45 2.55 -8.30
N VAL A 99 -7.19 2.60 -9.61
CA VAL A 99 -7.92 1.81 -10.61
C VAL A 99 -7.62 0.32 -10.44
N ALA A 100 -6.35 -0.04 -10.27
CA ALA A 100 -5.93 -1.43 -10.05
C ALA A 100 -6.58 -2.02 -8.80
N ILE A 101 -6.53 -1.31 -7.66
CA ILE A 101 -7.16 -1.72 -6.39
C ILE A 101 -8.67 -1.92 -6.56
N ARG A 102 -9.36 -1.03 -7.28
CA ARG A 102 -10.79 -1.19 -7.57
C ARG A 102 -11.07 -2.48 -8.35
N ASP A 103 -10.26 -2.73 -9.38
CA ASP A 103 -10.46 -3.80 -10.35
C ASP A 103 -10.15 -5.21 -9.78
N VAL A 104 -9.47 -5.31 -8.62
CA VAL A 104 -9.31 -6.57 -7.87
C VAL A 104 -10.65 -7.23 -7.51
N GLY A 105 -11.72 -6.45 -7.34
CA GLY A 105 -13.05 -7.01 -7.07
C GLY A 105 -13.36 -7.30 -5.59
N ILE A 106 -12.45 -7.03 -4.65
CA ILE A 106 -12.68 -7.14 -3.18
C ILE A 106 -13.12 -5.83 -2.52
N GLU A 107 -13.96 -5.86 -1.49
CA GLU A 107 -14.56 -4.63 -0.93
C GLU A 107 -13.60 -3.76 -0.11
N THR A 108 -12.58 -4.40 0.47
CA THR A 108 -11.59 -3.79 1.33
C THR A 108 -10.23 -4.39 1.00
N ILE A 109 -9.20 -3.54 0.97
CA ILE A 109 -7.79 -3.95 0.94
C ILE A 109 -7.11 -3.38 2.18
N GLN A 110 -6.38 -4.23 2.89
CA GLN A 110 -5.54 -3.90 4.04
C GLN A 110 -4.08 -4.08 3.66
N LEU A 111 -3.31 -2.99 3.76
CA LEU A 111 -1.88 -2.98 3.50
C LEU A 111 -1.14 -2.60 4.80
N ALA A 112 -0.33 -3.49 5.33
CA ALA A 112 0.57 -3.20 6.43
C ALA A 112 1.85 -2.56 5.91
N VAL A 113 2.18 -1.37 6.41
CA VAL A 113 3.35 -0.59 5.99
C VAL A 113 4.28 -0.38 7.19
N PRO A 114 5.60 -0.58 7.03
CA PRO A 114 6.57 -0.36 8.10
C PRO A 114 6.64 1.12 8.50
N GLY A 115 7.02 1.36 9.76
CA GLY A 115 7.21 2.68 10.34
C GLY A 115 8.32 3.50 9.68
N ASP A 116 8.26 4.82 9.79
CA ASP A 116 9.29 5.76 9.36
C ASP A 116 10.06 6.36 10.54
N GLU A 117 11.36 6.51 10.40
CA GLU A 117 12.26 6.92 11.50
C GLU A 117 12.31 8.44 11.72
N ASP A 118 11.89 9.23 10.73
CA ASP A 118 12.03 10.69 10.72
C ASP A 118 11.13 11.44 11.73
N PHE A 119 10.23 10.75 12.45
CA PHE A 119 9.27 11.38 13.36
C PHE A 119 9.66 11.35 14.86
N ARG A 120 10.69 10.60 15.28
CA ARG A 120 11.06 10.49 16.71
C ARG A 120 11.69 11.76 17.32
N GLY A 121 11.48 12.95 16.75
CA GLY A 121 12.09 14.18 17.25
C GLY A 121 11.66 15.51 16.63
N ARG A 122 10.43 15.66 16.12
CA ARG A 122 9.88 16.97 15.74
C ARG A 122 8.48 17.20 16.30
#